data_AF-A0A9D9VN80-F1
#
_entry.id   AF-A0A9D9VN80-F1
#
_cell.length_a   1.000
_cell.length_b   1.000
_cell.length_c   1.000
_cell.angle_alpha   90.00
_cell.angle_beta   90.00
_cell.angle_gamma   90.00
#
_symmetry.space_group_name_H-M   'P 1'
#
loop_
_entity.id
_entity.type
_entity.pdbx_description
1 polymer ?
#
loop_
_entity_poly.entity_id
_entity_poly.type
_entity_poly.pdbx_seq_one_letter_code
_entity_poly.pdbx_strand_id
1 'polypeptide(L)'
;MKTTSQERIQKITSKGQITLPVAWRNMTKTNTILVTQKGDTLHISPARLEKGDPAYTVFDAIRDNNGKGIKATELVKILKKLQ
;
A
#
# COMPACT_ATOMS: atom_id res chain seq x y z
N MET A 1 6.05 2.98 16.39
CA MET A 1 4.69 3.58 16.30
C MET A 1 3.75 2.75 17.15
N LYS A 2 3.03 3.34 18.11
CA LYS A 2 2.01 2.61 18.88
C LYS A 2 0.82 2.31 17.96
N THR A 3 0.51 1.05 17.76
CA THR A 3 -0.69 0.60 17.05
C THR A 3 -1.87 0.81 17.97
N THR A 4 -2.66 1.86 17.74
CA THR A 4 -3.89 2.09 18.49
C THR A 4 -5.01 1.26 17.85
N SER A 5 -5.40 0.15 18.45
CA SER A 5 -6.63 -0.56 18.09
C SER A 5 -7.83 0.14 18.73
N GLN A 6 -8.85 0.45 17.92
CA GLN A 6 -10.15 0.90 18.42
C GLN A 6 -11.21 -0.08 17.96
N GLU A 7 -11.94 -0.65 18.91
CA GLU A 7 -13.05 -1.56 18.65
C GLU A 7 -14.37 -0.85 18.93
N ARG A 8 -15.30 -0.92 17.99
CA ARG A 8 -16.64 -0.36 18.14
C ARG A 8 -17.66 -1.24 17.45
N ILE A 9 -18.63 -1.73 18.20
CA ILE A 9 -19.81 -2.39 17.65
C ILE A 9 -20.78 -1.31 17.16
N GLN A 10 -21.25 -1.43 15.93
CA GLN A 10 -22.20 -0.49 15.34
C GLN A 10 -23.29 -1.23 14.58
N LYS A 11 -24.50 -0.65 14.59
CA LYS A 11 -25.62 -1.17 13.80
C LYS A 11 -25.40 -0.84 12.32
N ILE A 12 -25.78 -1.79 11.48
CA ILE A 12 -25.88 -1.57 10.03
C ILE A 12 -27.16 -0.78 9.78
N THR A 13 -27.12 0.22 8.89
CA THR A 13 -28.33 0.96 8.53
C THR A 13 -29.30 0.07 7.75
N SER A 14 -30.56 0.48 7.63
CA SER A 14 -31.56 -0.26 6.82
C SER A 14 -31.14 -0.45 5.36
N LYS A 15 -30.21 0.37 4.85
CA LYS A 15 -29.66 0.28 3.50
C LYS A 15 -28.37 -0.54 3.42
N GLY A 16 -27.98 -1.25 4.48
CA GLY A 16 -26.75 -2.04 4.49
C GLY A 16 -25.46 -1.23 4.64
N GLN A 17 -25.54 0.03 5.12
CA GLN A 17 -24.37 0.90 5.22
C GLN A 17 -23.73 0.84 6.60
N ILE A 18 -22.42 1.04 6.65
CA ILE A 18 -21.64 1.22 7.87
C ILE A 18 -21.03 2.63 7.90
N THR A 19 -21.03 3.25 9.07
CA THR A 19 -20.38 4.55 9.26
C THR A 19 -18.93 4.35 9.67
N LEU A 20 -17.99 5.03 9.02
CA LEU A 20 -16.58 4.98 9.40
C LEU A 20 -16.28 5.97 10.54
N PRO A 21 -15.47 5.58 11.56
CA PRO A 21 -15.12 6.48 12.66
C PRO A 21 -14.48 7.79 12.19
N VAL A 22 -14.87 8.91 12.83
CA VAL A 22 -14.33 10.26 12.51
C VAL A 22 -12.80 10.28 12.64
N ALA A 23 -12.25 9.69 13.71
CA ALA A 23 -10.80 9.63 13.93
C ALA A 23 -10.06 8.96 12.76
N TRP A 24 -10.59 7.85 12.26
CA TRP A 24 -10.01 7.14 11.12
C TRP A 24 -10.12 7.97 9.83
N ARG A 25 -11.30 8.55 9.56
CA ARG A 25 -11.51 9.42 8.38
C ARG A 25 -10.53 10.60 8.34
N ASN A 26 -10.27 11.22 9.49
CA ASN A 26 -9.33 12.34 9.60
C ASN A 26 -7.88 11.92 9.30
N MET A 27 -7.51 10.67 9.61
CA MET A 27 -6.18 10.14 9.29
C MET A 27 -6.02 9.86 7.79
N THR A 28 -7.08 9.39 7.13
CA THR A 28 -6.96 8.80 5.79
C THR A 28 -6.92 9.83 4.65
N LYS A 29 -7.24 11.11 4.89
CA LYS A 29 -7.18 12.25 3.93
C LYS A 29 -7.72 11.95 2.52
N THR A 30 -8.57 10.94 2.36
CA THR A 30 -9.16 10.50 1.09
C THR A 30 -10.64 10.25 1.29
N ASN A 31 -11.42 10.51 0.23
CA ASN A 31 -12.84 10.21 0.13
C ASN A 31 -13.11 8.85 -0.55
N THR A 32 -12.06 8.18 -1.01
CA THR A 32 -12.15 6.91 -1.74
C THR A 32 -11.54 5.79 -0.90
N ILE A 33 -12.25 4.66 -0.78
CA ILE A 33 -11.83 3.50 0.01
C ILE A 33 -11.78 2.26 -0.88
N LEU A 34 -10.85 1.36 -0.56
CA LEU A 34 -10.80 0.01 -1.09
C LEU A 34 -11.47 -0.93 -0.09
N VAL A 35 -12.46 -1.68 -0.56
CA VAL A 35 -13.12 -2.74 0.19
C VAL A 35 -12.75 -4.07 -0.44
N THR A 36 -12.15 -4.96 0.34
CA THR A 36 -11.80 -6.33 -0.10
C THR A 36 -12.45 -7.34 0.81
N GLN A 37 -12.94 -8.44 0.24
CA GLN A 37 -13.54 -9.54 0.99
C GLN A 37 -12.56 -10.72 1.05
N LYS A 38 -12.38 -11.27 2.25
CA LYS A 38 -11.67 -12.54 2.47
C LYS A 38 -12.54 -13.42 3.35
N GLY A 39 -13.20 -14.40 2.74
CA GLY A 39 -14.18 -15.25 3.43
C GLY A 39 -15.37 -14.43 3.95
N ASP A 40 -15.58 -14.47 5.27
CA ASP A 40 -16.62 -13.74 6.00
C ASP A 40 -16.20 -12.32 6.44
N THR A 41 -14.95 -11.94 6.18
CA THR A 41 -14.36 -10.71 6.67
C THR A 41 -14.22 -9.66 5.57
N LEU A 42 -14.69 -8.45 5.86
CA LEU A 42 -14.46 -7.27 5.02
C LEU A 42 -13.27 -6.46 5.54
N HIS A 43 -12.28 -6.26 4.68
CA HIS A 43 -11.14 -5.38 4.94
C HIS A 43 -11.34 -4.05 4.22
N ILE A 44 -11.31 -2.96 4.98
CA ILE A 44 -11.49 -1.59 4.48
C ILE A 44 -10.16 -0.85 4.63
N SER A 45 -9.71 -0.22 3.56
CA SER A 45 -8.48 0.58 3.55
C SER A 45 -8.66 1.83 2.67
N PRO A 46 -7.84 2.88 2.85
CA PRO A 46 -7.82 4.01 1.92
C PRO A 46 -7.51 3.54 0.50
N ALA A 47 -8.28 3.97 -0.49
CA ALA A 47 -7.96 3.66 -1.87
C ALA A 47 -6.68 4.42 -2.26
N ARG A 48 -5.64 3.68 -2.63
CA ARG A 48 -4.48 4.23 -3.31
C ARG A 48 -4.80 4.21 -4.81
N LEU A 49 -5.26 5.36 -5.32
CA LEU A 49 -5.51 5.55 -6.76
C LEU A 49 -4.22 5.75 -7.55
N GLU A 50 -3.07 5.75 -6.87
CA GLU A 50 -1.75 5.56 -7.47
C GLU A 50 -1.76 4.22 -8.21
N LYS A 51 -2.05 4.25 -9.52
CA LYS A 51 -1.62 3.24 -10.48
C LYS A 51 -0.10 3.20 -10.45
N GLY A 52 0.45 2.53 -9.46
CA GLY A 52 1.87 2.38 -9.25
C GLY A 52 2.07 1.04 -8.60
N ASP A 53 2.41 0.07 -9.44
CA ASP A 53 3.01 -1.21 -9.09
C ASP A 53 3.75 -1.15 -7.74
N PRO A 54 3.47 -2.02 -6.75
CA PRO A 54 4.25 -2.04 -5.50
C PRO A 54 5.73 -2.42 -5.72
N ALA A 55 6.14 -2.69 -6.97
CA ALA A 55 7.52 -2.64 -7.42
C ALA A 55 7.69 -1.59 -8.53
N TYR A 56 8.18 -0.40 -8.19
CA TYR A 56 8.82 0.45 -9.20
C TYR A 56 10.11 -0.25 -9.62
N THR A 57 10.13 -0.87 -10.80
CA THR A 57 11.34 -1.43 -11.39
C THR A 57 12.28 -0.27 -11.74
N VAL A 58 13.11 0.12 -10.76
CA VAL A 58 14.16 1.14 -10.89
C VAL A 58 15.15 0.73 -11.99
N PHE A 59 15.33 -0.57 -12.20
CA PHE A 59 16.30 -1.12 -13.13
C PHE A 59 15.81 -2.48 -13.66
N ASP A 60 15.62 -2.57 -14.96
CA ASP A 60 15.35 -3.82 -15.67
C ASP A 60 16.62 -4.17 -16.46
N ALA A 61 17.30 -5.25 -16.11
CA ALA A 61 18.58 -5.59 -16.73
C ALA A 61 18.45 -5.89 -18.24
N ILE A 62 17.29 -6.39 -18.69
CA ILE A 62 17.03 -6.68 -20.10
C ILE A 62 16.85 -5.37 -20.85
N ARG A 63 16.04 -4.45 -20.31
CA ARG A 63 15.76 -3.13 -20.91
C ARG A 63 16.95 -2.16 -20.83
N ASP A 64 17.60 -2.10 -19.68
CA ASP A 64 18.52 -1.02 -19.31
C ASP A 64 20.00 -1.44 -19.46
N ASN A 65 20.29 -2.74 -19.60
CA ASN A 65 21.65 -3.24 -19.81
C ASN A 65 21.76 -4.38 -20.84
N ASN A 66 20.78 -4.51 -21.75
CA ASN A 66 20.76 -5.54 -22.80
C ASN A 66 20.98 -6.96 -22.26
N GLY A 67 20.49 -7.25 -21.05
CA GLY A 67 20.64 -8.54 -20.38
C GLY A 67 22.06 -8.84 -19.88
N LYS A 68 23.00 -7.90 -19.95
CA LYS A 68 24.36 -8.10 -19.42
C LYS A 68 24.32 -8.01 -17.90
N GLY A 69 24.82 -9.04 -17.21
CA GLY A 69 25.01 -8.99 -15.76
C GLY A 69 26.07 -7.96 -15.37
N ILE A 70 25.92 -7.35 -14.20
CA ILE A 70 26.98 -6.56 -13.57
C ILE A 70 27.76 -7.43 -12.58
N LYS A 71 29.07 -7.22 -12.46
CA LYS A 71 29.87 -7.92 -11.45
C LYS A 71 29.43 -7.46 -10.06
N ALA A 72 29.40 -8.38 -9.10
CA ALA A 72 29.03 -8.07 -7.71
C ALA A 72 29.84 -6.91 -7.12
N THR A 73 31.13 -6.81 -7.48
CA THR A 73 32.03 -5.72 -7.08
C THR A 73 31.57 -4.35 -7.59
N GLU A 74 31.02 -4.27 -8.78
CA GLU A 74 30.53 -3.03 -9.38
C GLU A 74 29.17 -2.63 -8.79
N LEU A 75 28.29 -3.59 -8.52
CA LEU A 75 27.04 -3.34 -7.80
C LEU A 75 27.31 -2.72 -6.42
N VAL A 76 28.27 -3.27 -5.67
CA VAL A 76 28.65 -2.77 -4.35
C VAL A 76 29.17 -1.32 -4.43
N LYS A 77 29.94 -0.96 -5.47
CA LYS A 77 30.41 0.42 -5.67
C LYS A 77 29.26 1.40 -5.91
N ILE A 78 28.25 0.99 -6.70
CA ILE A 78 27.09 1.82 -7.00
C ILE A 78 26.24 2.05 -5.75
N LEU A 79 25.97 1.00 -4.97
CA LEU A 79 25.19 1.10 -3.74
C LEU A 79 25.85 2.01 -2.69
N LYS A 80 27.18 1.95 -2.58
CA LYS A 80 27.95 2.84 -1.68
C LYS A 80 27.87 4.33 -2.03
N LYS A 81 27.53 4.69 -3.28
CA LYS A 81 27.36 6.10 -3.69
C LYS A 81 25.99 6.69 -3.33
N LEU A 82 25.04 5.84 -2.90
CA LEU A 82 23.68 6.25 -2.53
C LEU A 82 23.49 6.40 -1.01
N GLN A 83 24.52 6.11 -0.23
CA GLN A 83 24.61 6.39 1.22
C GLN A 83 25.38 7.69 1.44
#